data_AF-A0A2T1E1E8-F1
#
_entry.id   AF-A0A2T1E1E8-F1
#
_cell.length_a   1.000
_cell.length_b   1.000
_cell.length_c   1.000
_cell.angle_alpha   90.00
_cell.angle_beta   90.00
_cell.angle_gamma   90.00
#
_symmetry.space_group_name_H-M   'P 1'
#
loop_
_entity.id
_entity.type
_entity.pdbx_description
1 polymer ?
#
loop_
_entity_poly.entity_id
_entity_poly.type
_entity_poly.pdbx_seq_one_letter_code
_entity_poly.pdbx_strand_id
1 'polypeptide(L)'
;MENGSVLPLAHNICLLLLGYGTAFVGIPLGRYFWLKRHNKKICDRKAQRQERSLLLADAEVQGKVDYARQFAAQSIIGEGNLVYRTQTDLLEQESNAIAKLIAV
;
A
#
# COMPACT_ATOMS: atom_id res chain seq x y z
N MET A 1 -4.15 -42.29 46.77
CA MET A 1 -4.21 -40.85 46.46
C MET A 1 -3.92 -40.70 44.98
N GLU A 2 -4.91 -40.99 44.12
CA GLU A 2 -4.70 -41.02 42.67
C GLU A 2 -5.78 -40.15 42.00
N ASN A 3 -5.64 -38.85 42.19
CA ASN A 3 -6.44 -37.88 41.48
C ASN A 3 -5.47 -37.01 40.67
N GLY A 4 -5.54 -37.11 39.34
CA GLY A 4 -5.36 -35.91 38.52
C GLY A 4 -4.09 -35.78 37.69
N SER A 5 -3.90 -36.64 36.69
CA SER A 5 -3.08 -36.32 35.50
C SER A 5 -3.79 -35.37 34.52
N VAL A 6 -5.12 -35.25 34.60
CA VAL A 6 -5.95 -34.47 33.67
C VAL A 6 -5.94 -32.96 33.97
N LEU A 7 -5.87 -32.58 35.24
CA LEU A 7 -5.86 -31.17 35.66
C LEU A 7 -4.63 -30.39 35.14
N PRO A 8 -3.38 -30.89 35.27
CA PRO A 8 -2.22 -30.20 34.72
C PRO A 8 -2.22 -30.17 33.19
N LEU A 9 -2.74 -31.20 32.52
CA LEU A 9 -2.87 -31.22 31.06
C LEU A 9 -3.83 -30.12 30.57
N ALA A 10 -5.02 -30.02 31.18
CA ALA A 10 -5.99 -28.99 30.83
C ALA A 10 -5.43 -27.58 31.06
N HIS A 11 -4.71 -27.37 32.17
CA HIS A 11 -4.05 -26.11 32.45
C HIS A 11 -3.02 -25.72 31.37
N ASN A 12 -2.18 -26.66 30.96
CA ASN A 12 -1.17 -26.43 29.92
C ASN A 12 -1.80 -26.12 28.56
N ILE A 13 -2.88 -26.81 28.19
CA ILE A 13 -3.61 -26.53 26.94
C ILE A 13 -4.25 -25.15 27.00
N CYS A 14 -4.87 -24.77 28.12
CA CYS A 14 -5.42 -23.43 28.31
C CYS A 14 -4.35 -22.34 28.17
N LEU A 15 -3.17 -22.51 28.77
CA LEU A 15 -2.06 -21.57 28.64
C LEU A 15 -1.54 -21.48 27.20
N LEU A 16 -1.38 -22.61 26.52
CA LEU A 16 -0.99 -22.63 25.10
C LEU A 16 -2.00 -21.89 24.22
N LEU A 17 -3.31 -22.15 24.42
CA LEU A 17 -4.37 -21.54 23.64
C LEU A 17 -4.45 -20.02 23.89
N LEU A 18 -4.27 -19.61 25.15
CA LEU A 18 -4.25 -18.20 25.53
C LEU A 18 -3.03 -17.48 24.95
N GLY A 19 -1.85 -18.10 25.02
CA GLY A 19 -0.64 -17.58 24.40
C GLY A 19 -0.79 -17.45 22.89
N TYR A 20 -1.37 -18.47 22.24
CA TYR A 20 -1.64 -18.46 20.80
C TYR A 20 -2.61 -17.35 20.41
N GLY A 21 -3.75 -17.22 21.10
CA GLY A 21 -4.73 -16.17 20.82
C GLY A 21 -4.15 -14.77 21.01
N THR A 22 -3.35 -14.58 22.06
CA THR A 22 -2.66 -13.31 22.32
C THR A 22 -1.64 -13.00 21.22
N ALA A 23 -0.87 -13.99 20.77
CA ALA A 23 0.10 -13.82 19.69
C ALA A 23 -0.60 -13.55 18.34
N PHE A 24 -1.71 -14.24 18.07
CA PHE A 24 -2.50 -14.07 16.85
C PHE A 24 -2.98 -12.64 16.67
N VAL A 25 -3.35 -11.96 17.75
CA VAL A 25 -3.76 -10.55 17.74
C VAL A 25 -2.55 -9.60 17.92
N GLY A 26 -1.58 -9.96 18.76
CA GLY A 26 -0.43 -9.13 19.09
C GLY A 26 0.55 -8.93 17.92
N ILE A 27 0.81 -9.96 17.12
CA ILE A 27 1.69 -9.88 15.96
C ILE A 27 1.17 -8.88 14.90
N PRO A 28 -0.08 -8.97 14.41
CA PRO A 28 -0.57 -8.02 13.43
C PRO A 28 -0.70 -6.60 14.01
N LEU A 29 -1.06 -6.45 15.29
CA LEU A 29 -1.09 -5.14 15.95
C LEU A 29 0.31 -4.52 16.02
N GLY A 30 1.31 -5.25 16.50
CA GLY A 30 2.69 -4.78 16.57
C GLY A 30 3.23 -4.38 15.20
N ARG A 31 3.00 -5.21 14.18
CA ARG A 31 3.35 -4.89 12.79
C ARG A 31 2.64 -3.63 12.29
N TYR A 32 1.34 -3.50 12.56
CA TYR A 32 0.56 -2.34 12.15
C TYR A 32 1.10 -1.05 12.78
N PHE A 33 1.39 -1.06 14.08
CA PHE A 33 1.95 0.11 14.76
C PHE A 33 3.36 0.47 14.26
N TRP A 34 4.21 -0.53 14.01
CA TRP A 34 5.54 -0.30 13.42
C TRP A 34 5.42 0.36 12.06
N LEU A 35 4.60 -0.21 11.17
CA LEU A 35 4.41 0.31 9.82
C LEU A 35 3.81 1.73 9.86
N LYS A 36 2.83 1.97 10.74
CA LYS A 36 2.22 3.29 10.94
C LYS A 36 3.25 4.32 11.43
N ARG A 37 4.12 3.94 12.37
CA ARG A 37 5.18 4.82 12.89
C ARG A 37 6.25 5.12 11.83
N HIS A 38 6.68 4.09 11.10
CA HIS A 38 7.67 4.25 10.04
C HIS A 38 7.14 5.14 8.90
N ASN A 39 5.88 4.98 8.55
CA ASN A 39 5.22 5.76 7.49
C ASN A 39 4.67 7.11 7.95
N LYS A 40 4.91 7.51 9.21
CA LYS A 40 4.40 8.78 9.76
C LYS A 40 4.82 9.98 8.90
N LYS A 41 6.07 10.02 8.44
CA LYS A 41 6.58 11.07 7.53
C LYS A 41 5.86 11.12 6.17
N ILE A 42 5.28 10.01 5.72
CA ILE A 42 4.50 9.95 4.47
C ILE A 42 3.08 10.46 4.74
N CYS A 43 2.48 10.05 5.87
CA CYS A 43 1.18 10.57 6.31
C CYS A 43 1.20 12.09 6.51
N ASP A 44 2.22 12.62 7.18
CA ASP A 44 2.34 14.06 7.45
C ASP A 44 2.46 14.86 6.13
N ARG A 45 3.23 14.36 5.17
CA ARG A 45 3.34 14.98 3.83
C ARG A 45 2.05 14.86 3.01
N LYS A 46 1.32 13.75 3.13
CA LYS A 46 -0.01 13.61 2.50
C LYS A 46 -0.99 14.63 3.08
N ALA A 47 -1.02 14.79 4.40
CA ALA A 47 -1.87 15.77 5.07
C ALA A 47 -1.56 17.20 4.61
N GLN A 48 -0.27 17.59 4.54
CA GLN A 48 0.15 18.90 4.04
C GLN A 48 -0.27 19.14 2.58
N ARG A 49 -0.17 18.14 1.71
CA ARG A 49 -0.62 18.26 0.31
C ARG A 49 -2.14 18.40 0.21
N GLN A 50 -2.87 17.67 1.05
CA GLN A 50 -4.32 17.77 1.12
C GLN A 50 -4.77 19.15 1.60
N GLU A 51 -4.15 19.67 2.66
CA GLU A 51 -4.42 21.01 3.18
C GLU A 51 -4.15 22.09 2.11
N ARG A 52 -3.03 21.99 1.38
CA ARG A 52 -2.74 22.89 0.27
C ARG A 52 -3.74 22.76 -0.87
N SER A 53 -4.20 21.55 -1.21
CA SER A 53 -5.20 21.36 -2.26
C SER A 53 -6.54 22.03 -1.95
N LEU A 54 -6.91 22.13 -0.67
CA LEU A 54 -8.11 22.83 -0.23
C LEU A 54 -7.99 24.35 -0.45
N LEU A 55 -6.79 24.91 -0.27
CA LEU A 55 -6.50 26.33 -0.56
C LEU A 55 -6.47 26.63 -2.06
N LEU A 56 -6.14 25.62 -2.88
CA LEU A 56 -6.09 25.69 -4.34
C LEU A 56 -7.42 25.30 -5.01
N ALA A 57 -8.49 25.07 -4.24
CA ALA A 57 -9.81 24.69 -4.74
C ALA A 57 -10.57 25.90 -5.32
N ASP A 58 -9.91 26.65 -6.19
CA ASP A 58 -10.50 27.74 -6.96
C ASP A 58 -11.31 27.18 -8.15
N ALA A 59 -12.35 27.91 -8.57
CA ALA A 59 -13.29 27.46 -9.59
C ALA A 59 -12.59 27.20 -10.95
N GLU A 60 -11.56 28.00 -11.27
CA GLU A 60 -10.77 27.82 -12.50
C GLU A 60 -9.94 26.52 -12.48
N VAL A 61 -9.38 26.17 -11.31
CA VAL A 61 -8.60 24.95 -11.13
C VAL A 61 -9.51 23.72 -11.22
N GLN A 62 -10.70 23.77 -10.62
CA GLN A 62 -11.68 22.68 -10.74
C GLN A 62 -12.09 22.44 -12.19
N GLY A 63 -12.35 23.50 -12.98
CA GLY A 63 -12.67 23.37 -14.39
C GLY A 63 -11.56 22.69 -15.21
N LYS A 64 -10.29 23.00 -14.95
CA LYS A 64 -9.14 22.34 -15.59
C LYS A 64 -9.00 20.87 -15.16
N VAL A 65 -9.27 20.56 -13.90
CA VAL A 65 -9.26 19.19 -13.38
C VAL A 65 -10.38 18.34 -13.99
N ASP A 66 -11.59 18.89 -14.11
CA ASP A 66 -12.73 18.19 -14.71
C ASP A 66 -12.54 17.97 -16.21
N TYR A 67 -11.94 18.93 -16.91
CA TYR A 67 -11.52 18.75 -18.30
C TYR A 67 -10.46 17.64 -18.42
N ALA A 68 -9.41 17.64 -17.58
CA ALA A 68 -8.40 16.59 -17.55
C ALA A 68 -8.98 15.21 -17.22
N ARG A 69 -10.00 15.14 -16.35
CA ARG A 69 -10.69 13.89 -15.99
C ARG A 69 -11.38 13.24 -17.19
N GLN A 70 -11.85 14.02 -18.17
CA GLN A 70 -12.43 13.50 -19.41
C GLN A 70 -11.37 12.74 -20.25
N PHE A 71 -10.13 13.23 -20.28
CA PHE A 71 -9.02 12.52 -20.96
C PHE A 71 -8.54 11.29 -20.20
N ALA A 72 -8.57 11.33 -18.86
CA ALA A 72 -8.21 10.17 -18.03
C ALA A 72 -9.21 9.00 -18.21
N ALA A 73 -10.49 9.30 -18.43
CA ALA A 73 -11.50 8.28 -18.74
C ALA A 73 -11.34 7.69 -20.16
N GLN A 74 -10.74 8.44 -21.09
CA GLN A 74 -10.50 8.01 -22.47
C GLN A 74 -9.15 7.28 -22.63
N SER A 75 -8.16 7.59 -21.79
CA SER A 75 -6.82 7.00 -21.83
C SER A 75 -6.68 5.89 -20.81
N ILE A 76 -7.11 4.68 -21.18
CA ILE A 76 -6.77 3.46 -20.43
C ILE A 76 -5.33 3.10 -20.80
N ILE A 77 -4.35 3.65 -20.07
CA ILE A 77 -2.95 3.27 -20.21
C ILE A 77 -2.77 1.86 -19.62
N GLY A 78 -2.98 0.83 -20.45
CA GLY A 78 -2.72 -0.56 -20.09
C GLY A 78 -1.22 -0.84 -19.95
N GLU A 79 -0.85 -1.89 -19.23
CA GLU A 79 0.57 -2.23 -18.96
C GLU A 79 1.45 -2.39 -20.21
N GLY A 80 0.85 -2.67 -21.38
CA GLY A 80 1.56 -2.79 -22.67
C GLY A 80 1.77 -1.48 -23.44
N ASN A 81 1.25 -0.35 -22.95
CA ASN A 81 1.33 0.98 -23.60
C ASN A 81 2.09 2.01 -22.74
N LEU A 82 2.90 1.54 -21.79
CA LEU A 82 3.77 2.38 -20.97
C LEU A 82 5.14 2.49 -21.63
N VAL A 83 5.53 3.71 -22.00
CA VAL A 83 6.88 4.00 -22.54
C VAL A 83 7.94 3.86 -21.43
N TYR A 84 7.57 4.15 -20.18
CA TYR A 84 8.47 4.06 -19.02
C TYR A 84 7.79 3.31 -17.87
N ARG A 85 8.50 2.37 -17.25
CA ARG A 85 7.99 1.52 -16.16
C ARG A 85 8.96 1.57 -14.98
N THR A 86 8.48 1.67 -13.75
CA THR A 86 9.41 1.76 -12.60
C THR A 86 10.08 0.43 -12.23
N GLN A 87 9.74 -0.66 -12.93
CA GLN A 87 10.21 -2.02 -12.65
C GLN A 87 11.38 -2.44 -13.55
N THR A 88 11.59 -1.73 -14.65
CA THR A 88 12.72 -1.94 -15.57
C THR A 88 13.62 -0.73 -15.53
N ASP A 89 14.92 -0.98 -15.70
CA ASP A 89 15.91 0.09 -15.72
C ASP A 89 15.67 1.04 -16.91
N LEU A 90 15.99 2.32 -16.74
CA LEU A 90 15.72 3.36 -17.73
C LEU A 90 16.46 3.10 -19.05
N LEU A 91 17.70 2.59 -18.99
CA LEU A 91 18.49 2.30 -20.18
C LEU A 91 17.91 1.13 -20.99
N GLU A 92 17.35 0.15 -20.29
CA GLU A 92 16.68 -1.00 -20.90
C GLU A 92 15.33 -0.62 -21.53
N GLN A 93 14.69 0.44 -21.03
CA GLN A 93 13.45 0.97 -21.61
C GLN A 93 13.70 1.78 -22.86
N GLU A 94 14.72 2.64 -22.84
CA GLU A 94 15.08 3.45 -23.99
C GLU A 94 15.50 2.58 -25.17
N SER A 95 16.28 1.53 -24.93
CA SER A 95 16.70 0.60 -25.98
C SER A 95 15.50 -0.15 -26.59
N ASN A 96 14.58 -0.64 -25.77
CA ASN A 96 13.37 -1.33 -26.23
C ASN A 96 12.38 -0.38 -26.93
N ALA A 97 12.25 0.86 -26.47
CA ALA A 97 11.39 1.86 -27.11
C ALA A 97 11.90 2.24 -28.50
N ILE A 98 13.23 2.43 -28.64
CA ILE A 98 13.87 2.68 -29.94
C ILE A 98 13.72 1.46 -30.86
N ALA A 99 13.95 0.24 -30.35
CA ALA A 99 13.78 -0.98 -31.14
C ALA A 99 12.34 -1.14 -31.66
N LYS A 100 11.33 -0.80 -30.85
CA LYS A 100 9.92 -0.85 -31.23
C LYS A 100 9.55 0.20 -32.28
N LEU A 101 10.22 1.35 -32.31
CA LEU A 101 10.02 2.40 -33.30
C LEU A 101 10.64 2.06 -34.67
N ILE A 102 11.74 1.28 -34.69
CA ILE A 102 12.43 0.87 -35.93
C ILE A 102 11.77 -0.37 -36.56
N ALA A 103 11.03 -1.15 -35.77
CA ALA A 103 10.37 -2.38 -36.21
C ALA A 103 8.95 -2.17 -36.83
N VAL A 104 8.55 -0.92 -37.08
CA VAL A 104 7.29 -0.51 -37.74
C VAL A 104 7.61 0.10 -39.08
#